data_AF-A0A7C2IQH4-F1
#
_entry.id   AF-A0A7C2IQH4-F1
#
_cell.length_a   1.000
_cell.length_b   1.000
_cell.length_c   1.000
_cell.angle_alpha   90.00
_cell.angle_beta   90.00
_cell.angle_gamma   90.00
#
_symmetry.space_group_name_H-M   'P 1'
#
loop_
_entity.id
_entity.type
_entity.pdbx_description
1 polymer ?
#
loop_
_entity_poly.entity_id
_entity_poly.type
_entity_poly.pdbx_seq_one_letter_code
_entity_poly.pdbx_strand_id
1 'polypeptide(L)'
;MRPQDTPVQNRLNEAREVGIPWKKWGPYLSERQWGTVREDYSTDGNAWDYFSHDQARSRAYSWGEDGLGGISDDKQRLCFALAFWNERDPILKERLFGLTNSEGNHGEDVKEYYFYLDSDPTHSYMKYLYKYPQREFPYRDLVETNRARSRQEFEYELIDTGIFDDDRYFDIFLEYAKADPEDILIRVTVHNRGPEGARLHLLPTLWFRNTWSWGRGKPMPKPELRESGGAIRASHSDLCEYTLYCDGAPELLFTENESNVERLWGQPNPSPWVKDAFHQYVVSGNAAAINPAKTGTKAAAR
;
A
#
# COMPACT_ATOMS: atom_id res chain seq x y z
N MET A 1 4.28 31.86 -35.17
CA MET A 1 4.53 31.81 -33.71
C MET A 1 4.54 30.34 -33.33
N ARG A 2 5.60 29.79 -32.72
CA ARG A 2 5.49 28.43 -32.18
C ARG A 2 4.47 28.46 -31.03
N PRO A 3 3.62 27.44 -30.87
CA PRO A 3 2.73 27.35 -29.71
C PRO A 3 3.56 27.48 -28.42
N GLN A 4 3.05 28.20 -27.43
CA GLN A 4 3.64 28.14 -26.10
C GLN A 4 3.49 26.74 -25.55
N ASP A 5 4.56 26.21 -24.97
CA ASP A 5 4.55 24.92 -24.32
C ASP A 5 3.59 24.96 -23.11
N THR A 6 2.80 23.90 -22.97
CA THR A 6 1.93 23.72 -21.79
C THR A 6 2.79 23.51 -20.54
N PRO A 7 2.25 23.70 -19.32
CA PRO A 7 2.99 23.41 -18.09
C PRO A 7 3.58 21.99 -18.05
N VAL A 8 2.83 20.99 -18.57
CA VAL A 8 3.32 19.60 -18.68
C VAL A 8 4.47 19.50 -19.69
N GLN A 9 4.38 20.17 -20.84
CA GLN A 9 5.45 20.17 -21.83
C GLN A 9 6.73 20.84 -21.28
N ASN A 10 6.60 21.91 -20.51
CA ASN A 10 7.73 22.55 -19.83
C ASN A 10 8.44 21.57 -18.87
N ARG A 11 7.69 20.87 -18.01
CA ARG A 11 8.26 19.86 -17.09
C ARG A 11 8.92 18.71 -17.84
N LEU A 12 8.37 18.29 -18.97
CA LEU A 12 8.98 17.26 -19.82
C LEU A 12 10.30 17.74 -20.44
N ASN A 13 10.34 18.99 -20.91
CA ASN A 13 11.56 19.59 -21.45
C ASN A 13 12.61 19.77 -20.33
N GLU A 14 12.23 20.26 -19.16
CA GLU A 14 13.09 20.35 -17.98
C GLU A 14 13.68 19.00 -17.58
N ALA A 15 12.86 17.94 -17.55
CA ALA A 15 13.34 16.59 -17.25
C ALA A 15 14.33 16.07 -18.30
N ARG A 16 14.08 16.35 -19.59
CA ARG A 16 14.90 15.86 -20.70
C ARG A 16 16.19 16.65 -20.90
N GLU A 17 16.12 17.97 -20.78
CA GLU A 17 17.17 18.91 -21.21
C GLU A 17 17.99 19.44 -20.04
N VAL A 18 17.34 19.70 -18.91
CA VAL A 18 17.98 20.23 -17.69
C VAL A 18 18.28 19.11 -16.69
N GLY A 19 17.56 17.99 -16.75
CA GLY A 19 17.71 16.87 -15.83
C GLY A 19 16.97 17.05 -14.52
N ILE A 20 15.94 17.90 -14.47
CA ILE A 20 15.08 18.07 -13.29
C ILE A 20 14.33 16.75 -13.03
N PRO A 21 14.40 16.16 -11.83
CA PRO A 21 13.99 14.78 -11.60
C PRO A 21 12.47 14.63 -11.37
N TRP A 22 11.64 15.23 -12.24
CA TRP A 22 10.17 15.19 -12.13
C TRP A 22 9.59 13.77 -11.96
N LYS A 23 10.24 12.77 -12.56
CA LYS A 23 9.86 11.35 -12.50
C LYS A 23 10.49 10.58 -11.34
N LYS A 24 11.13 11.25 -10.38
CA LYS A 24 11.69 10.57 -9.21
C LYS A 24 10.60 9.95 -8.37
N TRP A 25 9.52 10.69 -8.12
CA TRP A 25 8.36 10.18 -7.39
C TRP A 25 7.23 9.82 -8.35
N GLY A 26 6.62 8.66 -8.19
CA GLY A 26 5.57 8.22 -9.09
C GLY A 26 4.87 6.95 -8.61
N PRO A 27 3.94 6.41 -9.42
CA PRO A 27 3.16 5.22 -9.10
C PRO A 27 4.01 3.96 -9.39
N TYR A 28 5.17 3.86 -8.75
CA TYR A 28 6.12 2.74 -8.91
C TYR A 28 5.89 1.62 -7.89
N LEU A 29 4.93 1.83 -6.97
CA LEU A 29 4.45 0.84 -6.03
C LEU A 29 3.37 0.00 -6.71
N SER A 30 3.47 -1.33 -6.66
CA SER A 30 2.39 -2.18 -7.12
C SER A 30 1.26 -2.21 -6.10
N GLU A 31 0.05 -2.54 -6.51
CA GLU A 31 -1.05 -2.74 -5.57
C GLU A 31 -1.16 -4.21 -5.11
N ARG A 32 -0.35 -5.09 -5.72
CA ARG A 32 -0.19 -6.51 -5.43
C ARG A 32 1.25 -6.95 -5.71
N GLN A 33 2.00 -7.32 -4.66
CA GLN A 33 3.35 -7.89 -4.76
C GLN A 33 3.41 -9.37 -4.32
N TRP A 34 2.37 -9.85 -3.64
CA TRP A 34 2.21 -11.24 -3.22
C TRP A 34 1.85 -12.17 -4.39
N GLY A 35 2.20 -13.46 -4.27
CA GLY A 35 1.94 -14.49 -5.28
C GLY A 35 2.71 -14.29 -6.59
N THR A 36 3.95 -13.76 -6.53
CA THR A 36 4.77 -13.46 -7.72
C THR A 36 6.03 -14.32 -7.79
N VAL A 37 6.50 -14.59 -9.01
CA VAL A 37 7.75 -15.35 -9.27
C VAL A 37 8.98 -14.72 -8.61
N ARG A 38 9.00 -13.39 -8.42
CA ARG A 38 10.14 -12.69 -7.80
C ARG A 38 10.25 -13.01 -6.31
N GLU A 39 9.12 -13.24 -5.65
CA GLU A 39 9.05 -13.52 -4.22
C GLU A 39 8.96 -15.03 -3.92
N ASP A 40 9.17 -15.87 -4.94
CA ASP A 40 9.19 -17.32 -4.81
C ASP A 40 10.55 -17.81 -4.29
N TYR A 41 10.53 -18.43 -3.12
CA TYR A 41 11.65 -19.16 -2.53
C TYR A 41 11.28 -20.60 -2.18
N SER A 42 10.19 -21.11 -2.78
CA SER A 42 9.77 -22.49 -2.66
C SER A 42 10.79 -23.43 -3.32
N THR A 43 10.82 -24.68 -2.85
CA THR A 43 11.69 -25.71 -3.43
C THR A 43 11.07 -26.42 -4.63
N ASP A 44 9.77 -26.23 -4.85
CA ASP A 44 8.95 -26.89 -5.87
C ASP A 44 8.52 -25.95 -7.01
N GLY A 45 8.83 -24.66 -6.93
CA GLY A 45 8.51 -23.66 -7.95
C GLY A 45 7.04 -23.21 -7.93
N ASN A 46 6.33 -23.42 -6.82
CA ASN A 46 4.96 -22.94 -6.66
C ASN A 46 4.92 -21.46 -6.24
N ALA A 47 5.33 -20.58 -7.15
CA ALA A 47 5.44 -19.14 -6.89
C ALA A 47 4.13 -18.47 -6.44
N TRP A 48 2.98 -18.95 -6.95
CA TRP A 48 1.69 -18.30 -6.73
C TRP A 48 1.13 -18.57 -5.33
N ASP A 49 1.38 -19.76 -4.76
CA ASP A 49 0.87 -20.11 -3.43
C ASP A 49 1.92 -19.92 -2.32
N TYR A 50 3.22 -19.81 -2.66
CA TYR A 50 4.31 -19.71 -1.70
C TYR A 50 4.21 -18.46 -0.79
N PHE A 51 3.90 -17.31 -1.38
CA PHE A 51 3.75 -16.04 -0.67
C PHE A 51 2.32 -15.52 -0.87
N SER A 52 1.40 -16.02 -0.06
CA SER A 52 -0.03 -15.70 -0.14
C SER A 52 -0.38 -14.27 0.32
N HIS A 53 -1.59 -13.83 -0.04
CA HIS A 53 -2.17 -12.59 0.47
C HIS A 53 -2.22 -12.53 2.01
N ASP A 54 -2.43 -13.66 2.71
CA ASP A 54 -2.40 -13.67 4.18
C ASP A 54 -1.00 -13.36 4.72
N GLN A 55 0.03 -13.99 4.14
CA GLN A 55 1.42 -13.73 4.50
C GLN A 55 1.82 -12.29 4.19
N ALA A 56 1.29 -11.67 3.12
CA ALA A 56 1.60 -10.30 2.67
C ALA A 56 1.47 -9.25 3.79
N ARG A 57 0.51 -9.44 4.70
CA ARG A 57 0.30 -8.55 5.85
C ARG A 57 1.49 -8.55 6.81
N SER A 58 2.16 -9.69 6.92
CA SER A 58 3.09 -10.00 8.01
C SER A 58 4.53 -10.24 7.53
N ARG A 59 4.74 -10.45 6.24
CA ARG A 59 6.05 -10.78 5.64
C ARG A 59 6.56 -9.61 4.82
N ALA A 60 7.78 -9.16 5.10
CA ALA A 60 8.46 -8.13 4.32
C ALA A 60 8.84 -8.68 2.93
N TYR A 61 8.75 -7.83 1.91
CA TYR A 61 9.10 -8.17 0.53
C TYR A 61 10.60 -7.99 0.31
N SER A 62 11.15 -8.71 -0.67
CA SER A 62 12.57 -8.61 -1.03
C SER A 62 12.81 -7.74 -2.26
N TRP A 63 11.93 -7.82 -3.25
CA TRP A 63 12.17 -7.23 -4.58
C TRP A 63 11.29 -6.03 -4.87
N GLY A 64 10.15 -5.92 -4.20
CA GLY A 64 9.22 -4.83 -4.36
C GLY A 64 8.58 -4.39 -3.05
N GLU A 65 7.55 -3.57 -3.14
CA GLU A 65 6.58 -3.31 -2.08
C GLU A 65 5.20 -3.21 -2.72
N ASP A 66 4.13 -3.32 -1.92
CA ASP A 66 2.78 -3.03 -2.37
C ASP A 66 2.03 -2.02 -1.49
N GLY A 67 1.05 -1.34 -2.09
CA GLY A 67 0.17 -0.43 -1.37
C GLY A 67 -0.91 0.21 -2.26
N LEU A 68 -2.12 0.40 -1.71
CA LEU A 68 -3.25 0.95 -2.44
C LEU A 68 -3.05 2.41 -2.86
N GLY A 69 -3.05 2.64 -4.18
CA GLY A 69 -2.88 3.98 -4.79
C GLY A 69 -1.57 4.66 -4.39
N GLY A 70 -0.56 3.89 -4.00
CA GLY A 70 0.66 4.41 -3.41
C GLY A 70 1.63 5.00 -4.44
N ILE A 71 2.59 5.76 -3.91
CA ILE A 71 3.74 6.27 -4.65
C ILE A 71 5.03 5.85 -3.98
N SER A 72 6.12 5.84 -4.74
CA SER A 72 7.46 5.69 -4.20
C SER A 72 8.47 6.48 -5.01
N ASP A 73 9.70 6.59 -4.51
CA ASP A 73 10.81 7.02 -5.34
C ASP A 73 11.10 5.99 -6.45
N ASP A 74 11.82 6.40 -7.49
CA ASP A 74 12.14 5.61 -8.69
C ASP A 74 12.90 4.31 -8.41
N LYS A 75 13.44 4.16 -7.20
CA LYS A 75 14.10 2.94 -6.71
C LYS A 75 13.30 2.21 -5.64
N GLN A 76 12.09 2.66 -5.33
CA GLN A 76 11.16 2.09 -4.35
C GLN A 76 11.85 1.84 -3.00
N ARG A 77 12.53 2.87 -2.52
CA ARG A 77 13.23 2.88 -1.22
C ARG A 77 12.31 3.42 -0.16
N LEU A 78 11.64 4.56 -0.40
CA LEU A 78 10.64 5.17 0.45
C LEU A 78 9.28 5.10 -0.26
N CYS A 79 8.30 4.50 0.41
CA CYS A 79 6.97 4.24 -0.11
C CYS A 79 5.93 4.97 0.73
N PHE A 80 4.89 5.48 0.08
CA PHE A 80 3.71 6.03 0.70
C PHE A 80 2.47 5.38 0.10
N ALA A 81 1.51 4.99 0.93
CA ALA A 81 0.19 4.50 0.50
C ALA A 81 -0.83 4.69 1.62
N LEU A 82 -2.09 4.39 1.31
CA LEU A 82 -3.16 4.41 2.30
C LEU A 82 -3.47 3.00 2.80
N ALA A 83 -3.84 2.92 4.07
CA ALA A 83 -4.48 1.76 4.67
C ALA A 83 -5.85 2.16 5.26
N PHE A 84 -6.81 1.25 5.21
CA PHE A 84 -8.20 1.53 5.64
C PHE A 84 -8.77 0.43 6.52
N TRP A 85 -9.69 0.79 7.41
CA TRP A 85 -10.52 -0.18 8.13
C TRP A 85 -11.92 0.36 8.41
N ASN A 86 -12.94 -0.40 8.01
CA ASN A 86 -14.36 -0.03 8.13
C ASN A 86 -15.01 -0.53 9.44
N GLU A 87 -14.22 -0.93 10.44
CA GLU A 87 -14.67 -1.58 11.69
C GLU A 87 -15.32 -2.99 11.51
N ARG A 88 -15.39 -3.52 10.28
CA ARG A 88 -16.03 -4.81 9.95
C ARG A 88 -15.08 -5.81 9.31
N ASP A 89 -14.18 -5.34 8.47
CA ASP A 89 -13.22 -6.15 7.74
C ASP A 89 -12.29 -6.88 8.74
N PRO A 90 -12.04 -8.19 8.59
CA PRO A 90 -11.15 -8.93 9.49
C PRO A 90 -9.69 -8.48 9.38
N ILE A 91 -9.37 -7.65 8.39
CA ILE A 91 -8.01 -7.20 8.11
C ILE A 91 -7.98 -5.71 7.78
N LEU A 92 -6.86 -5.07 8.09
CA LEU A 92 -6.52 -3.75 7.59
C LEU A 92 -6.32 -3.82 6.08
N LYS A 93 -7.05 -2.99 5.33
CA LYS A 93 -7.01 -2.94 3.88
C LYS A 93 -5.81 -2.11 3.42
N GLU A 94 -4.70 -2.78 3.10
CA GLU A 94 -3.44 -2.14 2.68
C GLU A 94 -3.09 -2.41 1.21
N ARG A 95 -3.68 -3.44 0.60
CA ARG A 95 -3.35 -3.96 -0.73
C ARG A 95 -4.56 -4.61 -1.37
N LEU A 96 -4.49 -4.85 -2.68
CA LEU A 96 -5.57 -5.53 -3.39
C LEU A 96 -5.61 -7.01 -3.02
N PHE A 97 -6.83 -7.48 -2.81
CA PHE A 97 -7.13 -8.90 -2.76
C PHE A 97 -7.39 -9.46 -4.15
N GLY A 98 -7.06 -10.74 -4.32
CA GLY A 98 -7.29 -11.47 -5.55
C GLY A 98 -7.11 -12.96 -5.30
N LEU A 99 -7.26 -13.72 -6.37
CA LEU A 99 -7.12 -15.16 -6.42
C LEU A 99 -5.75 -15.53 -7.01
N THR A 100 -5.19 -16.65 -6.56
CA THR A 100 -4.09 -17.32 -7.26
C THR A 100 -4.62 -18.20 -8.40
N ASN A 101 -3.71 -18.74 -9.22
CA ASN A 101 -4.06 -19.65 -10.30
C ASN A 101 -4.83 -20.90 -9.84
N SER A 102 -4.67 -21.33 -8.59
CA SER A 102 -5.36 -22.50 -8.02
C SER A 102 -6.72 -22.14 -7.41
N GLU A 103 -7.02 -20.84 -7.29
CA GLU A 103 -8.23 -20.31 -6.67
C GLU A 103 -9.25 -19.80 -7.69
N GLY A 104 -8.78 -19.23 -8.81
CA GLY A 104 -9.65 -18.77 -9.89
C GLY A 104 -9.91 -19.86 -10.95
N ASN A 105 -11.14 -19.91 -11.48
CA ASN A 105 -11.49 -20.82 -12.57
C ASN A 105 -10.81 -20.45 -13.91
N HIS A 106 -10.44 -19.17 -14.09
CA HIS A 106 -9.65 -18.66 -15.23
C HIS A 106 -8.24 -18.18 -14.87
N GLY A 107 -7.78 -18.47 -13.64
CA GLY A 107 -6.42 -18.17 -13.19
C GLY A 107 -6.35 -17.03 -12.16
N GLU A 108 -5.26 -16.29 -12.18
CA GLU A 108 -5.07 -15.11 -11.33
C GLU A 108 -6.11 -14.02 -11.64
N ASP A 109 -6.77 -13.52 -10.60
CA ASP A 109 -7.89 -12.59 -10.77
C ASP A 109 -8.00 -11.63 -9.58
N VAL A 110 -8.15 -10.33 -9.83
CA VAL A 110 -8.24 -9.30 -8.77
C VAL A 110 -9.70 -9.03 -8.45
N LYS A 111 -10.08 -9.18 -7.18
CA LYS A 111 -11.49 -9.11 -6.75
C LYS A 111 -11.85 -7.78 -6.11
N GLU A 112 -11.40 -6.68 -6.71
CA GLU A 112 -11.47 -5.32 -6.15
C GLU A 112 -11.91 -4.32 -7.21
N TYR A 113 -12.54 -3.22 -6.79
CA TYR A 113 -12.89 -2.12 -7.70
C TYR A 113 -12.05 -0.88 -7.43
N TYR A 114 -11.18 -0.57 -8.39
CA TYR A 114 -10.27 0.57 -8.35
C TYR A 114 -10.03 1.11 -9.75
N PHE A 115 -9.70 2.40 -9.83
CA PHE A 115 -9.59 3.12 -11.09
C PHE A 115 -8.45 4.13 -11.05
N TYR A 116 -7.57 4.09 -12.05
CA TYR A 116 -6.65 5.18 -12.35
C TYR A 116 -7.41 6.23 -13.17
N LEU A 117 -7.64 7.39 -12.58
CA LEU A 117 -8.49 8.43 -13.17
C LEU A 117 -7.68 9.47 -13.95
N ASP A 118 -6.48 9.79 -13.48
CA ASP A 118 -5.60 10.75 -14.15
C ASP A 118 -4.13 10.52 -13.77
N SER A 119 -3.22 10.78 -14.70
CA SER A 119 -1.78 10.89 -14.45
C SER A 119 -1.12 11.57 -15.63
N ASP A 120 -0.43 12.68 -15.39
CA ASP A 120 0.43 13.25 -16.43
C ASP A 120 1.75 12.44 -16.60
N PRO A 121 2.47 12.58 -17.74
CA PRO A 121 3.71 11.84 -18.00
C PRO A 121 4.89 12.17 -17.08
N THR A 122 4.78 13.22 -16.28
CA THR A 122 5.76 13.64 -15.26
C THR A 122 5.32 13.25 -13.84
N HIS A 123 4.16 12.62 -13.70
CA HIS A 123 3.48 12.34 -12.43
C HIS A 123 3.34 13.60 -11.57
N SER A 124 3.22 14.79 -12.18
CA SER A 124 3.07 16.05 -11.44
C SER A 124 1.64 16.22 -10.91
N TYR A 125 0.68 15.53 -11.51
CA TYR A 125 -0.64 15.28 -10.99
C TYR A 125 -1.01 13.81 -11.23
N MET A 126 -1.61 13.17 -10.22
CA MET A 126 -2.15 11.82 -10.28
C MET A 126 -3.44 11.71 -9.48
N LYS A 127 -4.39 10.90 -9.95
CA LYS A 127 -5.66 10.65 -9.27
C LYS A 127 -6.08 9.18 -9.35
N TYR A 128 -6.35 8.61 -8.19
CA TYR A 128 -6.78 7.23 -8.00
C TYR A 128 -8.11 7.18 -7.25
N LEU A 129 -8.95 6.19 -7.56
CA LEU A 129 -10.20 5.89 -6.85
C LEU A 129 -10.20 4.43 -6.40
N TYR A 130 -10.49 4.19 -5.13
CA TYR A 130 -10.78 2.87 -4.57
C TYR A 130 -12.20 2.82 -4.01
N LYS A 131 -12.92 1.73 -4.30
CA LYS A 131 -14.27 1.47 -3.76
C LYS A 131 -14.19 0.48 -2.62
N TYR A 132 -14.46 0.95 -1.41
CA TYR A 132 -14.36 0.12 -0.20
C TYR A 132 -15.75 -0.14 0.41
N PRO A 133 -16.23 -1.38 0.46
CA PRO A 133 -17.50 -1.71 1.11
C PRO A 133 -17.57 -1.29 2.58
N GLN A 134 -18.77 -0.97 3.08
CA GLN A 134 -18.99 -0.77 4.52
C GLN A 134 -19.18 -2.10 5.27
N ARG A 135 -19.52 -3.17 4.55
CA ARG A 135 -19.64 -4.53 5.07
C ARG A 135 -18.25 -5.20 5.16
N GLU A 136 -18.19 -6.30 5.88
CA GLU A 136 -17.04 -7.20 5.83
C GLU A 136 -16.79 -7.63 4.37
N PHE A 137 -15.53 -7.62 3.95
CA PHE A 137 -15.17 -8.00 2.59
C PHE A 137 -15.27 -9.53 2.42
N PRO A 138 -15.85 -10.05 1.33
CA PRO A 138 -16.29 -11.44 1.24
C PRO A 138 -15.15 -12.36 0.76
N TYR A 139 -13.98 -12.31 1.40
CA TYR A 139 -12.77 -13.04 0.98
C TYR A 139 -13.03 -14.53 0.78
N ARG A 140 -13.71 -15.15 1.76
CA ARG A 140 -13.94 -16.59 1.77
C ARG A 140 -14.89 -17.04 0.66
N ASP A 141 -15.99 -16.33 0.48
CA ASP A 141 -16.98 -16.61 -0.57
C ASP A 141 -16.35 -16.49 -1.97
N LEU A 142 -15.58 -15.41 -2.21
CA LEU A 142 -14.85 -15.23 -3.47
C LEU A 142 -13.90 -16.41 -3.78
N VAL A 143 -13.18 -16.93 -2.79
CA VAL A 143 -12.27 -18.07 -2.97
C VAL A 143 -13.05 -19.37 -3.16
N GLU A 144 -14.00 -19.68 -2.28
CA GLU A 144 -14.73 -20.96 -2.29
C GLU A 144 -15.60 -21.09 -3.56
N THR A 145 -16.30 -20.03 -3.95
CA THR A 145 -17.19 -20.03 -5.11
C THR A 145 -16.40 -20.11 -6.42
N ASN A 146 -15.31 -19.35 -6.58
CA ASN A 146 -14.49 -19.44 -7.79
C ASN A 146 -13.79 -20.81 -7.92
N ARG A 147 -13.28 -21.38 -6.82
CA ARG A 147 -12.63 -22.70 -6.84
C ARG A 147 -13.60 -23.83 -7.24
N ALA A 148 -14.89 -23.68 -6.94
CA ALA A 148 -15.91 -24.66 -7.30
C ALA A 148 -16.36 -24.56 -8.77
N ARG A 149 -16.09 -23.44 -9.46
CA ARG A 149 -16.49 -23.23 -10.85
C ARG A 149 -15.57 -23.95 -11.82
N SER A 150 -16.16 -24.42 -12.91
CA SER A 150 -15.46 -24.97 -14.05
C SER A 150 -14.91 -23.87 -14.95
N ARG A 151 -13.99 -24.25 -15.87
CA ARG A 151 -13.45 -23.32 -16.88
C ARG A 151 -14.50 -22.84 -17.88
N GLN A 152 -15.66 -23.49 -17.94
CA GLN A 152 -16.75 -23.13 -18.85
C GLN A 152 -17.70 -22.09 -18.25
N GLU A 153 -17.63 -21.87 -16.93
CA GLU A 153 -18.43 -20.87 -16.24
C GLU A 153 -17.71 -19.52 -16.22
N PHE A 154 -18.48 -18.42 -16.11
CA PHE A 154 -17.90 -17.09 -15.92
C PHE A 154 -17.23 -16.98 -14.55
N GLU A 155 -16.32 -16.02 -14.40
CA GLU A 155 -15.72 -15.66 -13.11
C GLU A 155 -16.82 -15.18 -12.13
N TYR A 156 -16.64 -15.45 -10.84
CA TYR A 156 -17.49 -14.91 -9.79
C TYR A 156 -16.85 -13.63 -9.25
N GLU A 157 -17.47 -12.50 -9.53
CA GLU A 157 -16.93 -11.18 -9.24
C GLU A 157 -17.40 -10.62 -7.89
N LEU A 158 -16.68 -9.62 -7.38
CA LEU A 158 -17.05 -8.96 -6.13
C LEU A 158 -18.49 -8.42 -6.16
N ILE A 159 -18.96 -7.90 -7.29
CA ILE A 159 -20.36 -7.44 -7.43
C ILE A 159 -21.39 -8.57 -7.30
N ASP A 160 -21.04 -9.80 -7.70
CA ASP A 160 -21.96 -10.94 -7.66
C ASP A 160 -22.21 -11.45 -6.23
N THR A 161 -21.43 -10.97 -5.25
CA THR A 161 -21.63 -11.24 -3.82
C THR A 161 -22.78 -10.43 -3.22
N GLY A 162 -23.30 -9.45 -3.96
CA GLY A 162 -24.31 -8.51 -3.48
C GLY A 162 -23.78 -7.48 -2.47
N ILE A 163 -22.45 -7.39 -2.31
CA ILE A 163 -21.85 -6.47 -1.33
C ILE A 163 -22.14 -4.99 -1.61
N PHE A 164 -22.47 -4.65 -2.86
CA PHE A 164 -22.81 -3.30 -3.31
C PHE A 164 -24.32 -3.05 -3.50
N ASP A 165 -25.20 -4.04 -3.29
CA ASP A 165 -26.63 -3.95 -3.63
C ASP A 165 -27.38 -2.82 -2.91
N ASP A 166 -26.91 -2.43 -1.73
CA ASP A 166 -27.53 -1.40 -0.89
C ASP A 166 -26.84 -0.02 -1.03
N ASP A 167 -25.94 0.17 -2.00
CA ASP A 167 -25.14 1.39 -2.19
C ASP A 167 -24.32 1.80 -0.95
N ARG A 168 -23.97 0.82 -0.09
CA ARG A 168 -23.24 1.03 1.17
C ARG A 168 -21.74 0.78 1.03
N TYR A 169 -21.06 1.77 0.47
CA TYR A 169 -19.60 1.76 0.30
C TYR A 169 -19.00 3.17 0.44
N PHE A 170 -17.67 3.23 0.48
CA PHE A 170 -16.91 4.45 0.41
C PHE A 170 -16.25 4.57 -0.96
N ASP A 171 -16.38 5.73 -1.60
CA ASP A 171 -15.45 6.14 -2.66
C ASP A 171 -14.28 6.87 -2.00
N ILE A 172 -13.08 6.33 -2.16
CA ILE A 172 -11.86 6.89 -1.60
C ILE A 172 -10.99 7.39 -2.75
N PHE A 173 -10.95 8.72 -2.91
CA PHE A 173 -10.06 9.37 -3.86
C PHE A 173 -8.73 9.70 -3.20
N LEU A 174 -7.66 9.40 -3.92
CA LEU A 174 -6.29 9.74 -3.56
C LEU A 174 -5.67 10.53 -4.70
N GLU A 175 -5.26 11.76 -4.39
CA GLU A 175 -4.71 12.70 -5.35
C GLU A 175 -3.32 13.16 -4.90
N TYR A 176 -2.42 13.26 -5.87
CA TYR A 176 -1.07 13.77 -5.68
C TYR A 176 -0.87 14.97 -6.60
N ALA A 177 -0.29 16.04 -6.08
CA ALA A 177 0.08 17.22 -6.86
C ALA A 177 1.49 17.68 -6.46
N LYS A 178 2.37 17.86 -7.44
CA LYS A 178 3.74 18.30 -7.22
C LYS A 178 3.87 19.80 -7.42
N ALA A 179 4.38 20.50 -6.42
CA ALA A 179 4.87 21.87 -6.58
C ALA A 179 6.27 21.86 -7.22
N ASP A 180 7.09 20.86 -6.85
CA ASP A 180 8.47 20.62 -7.28
C ASP A 180 8.72 19.08 -7.29
N PRO A 181 9.79 18.54 -7.94
CA PRO A 181 10.05 17.10 -7.92
C PRO A 181 10.09 16.42 -6.55
N GLU A 182 10.45 17.14 -5.47
CA GLU A 182 10.56 16.61 -4.10
C GLU A 182 9.45 17.14 -3.16
N ASP A 183 8.51 17.95 -3.66
CA ASP A 183 7.44 18.57 -2.88
C ASP A 183 6.07 18.13 -3.41
N ILE A 184 5.40 17.26 -2.65
CA ILE A 184 4.20 16.55 -3.04
C ILE A 184 3.09 16.83 -2.03
N LEU A 185 2.02 17.46 -2.50
CA LEU A 185 0.77 17.56 -1.78
C LEU A 185 -0.06 16.29 -2.02
N ILE A 186 -0.56 15.72 -0.92
CA ILE A 186 -1.41 14.53 -0.94
C ILE A 186 -2.80 14.94 -0.43
N ARG A 187 -3.83 14.64 -1.21
CA ARG A 187 -5.22 14.86 -0.82
C ARG A 187 -5.99 13.56 -0.84
N VAL A 188 -6.63 13.24 0.29
CA VAL A 188 -7.54 12.11 0.41
C VAL A 188 -8.96 12.65 0.55
N THR A 189 -9.87 12.22 -0.31
CA THR A 189 -11.29 12.57 -0.22
C THR A 189 -12.11 11.30 -0.09
N VAL A 190 -12.86 11.17 1.00
CA VAL A 190 -13.72 10.01 1.26
C VAL A 190 -15.18 10.44 1.12
N HIS A 191 -15.91 9.76 0.24
CA HIS A 191 -17.36 9.89 0.14
C HIS A 191 -18.02 8.63 0.68
N ASN A 192 -18.79 8.79 1.75
CA ASN A 192 -19.75 7.78 2.18
C ASN A 192 -20.94 7.79 1.20
N ARG A 193 -21.14 6.70 0.44
CA ARG A 193 -22.25 6.55 -0.49
C ARG A 193 -23.53 6.00 0.16
N GLY A 194 -23.38 5.39 1.34
CA GLY A 194 -24.48 4.84 2.09
C GLY A 194 -25.40 5.92 2.67
N PRO A 195 -26.65 5.56 2.98
CA PRO A 195 -27.65 6.50 3.52
C PRO A 195 -27.37 6.92 4.98
N GLU A 196 -26.54 6.16 5.70
CA GLU A 196 -26.23 6.37 7.12
C GLU A 196 -24.75 6.72 7.29
N GLY A 197 -24.44 7.48 8.35
CA GLY A 197 -23.05 7.73 8.75
C GLY A 197 -22.33 6.43 9.12
N ALA A 198 -21.22 6.15 8.43
CA ALA A 198 -20.36 5.00 8.69
C ALA A 198 -18.95 5.46 9.07
N ARG A 199 -18.32 4.74 9.99
CA ARG A 199 -16.94 5.01 10.42
C ARG A 199 -15.94 4.37 9.46
N LEU A 200 -14.85 5.08 9.22
CA LEU A 200 -13.71 4.62 8.46
C LEU A 200 -12.44 5.10 9.15
N HIS A 201 -11.55 4.17 9.49
CA HIS A 201 -10.20 4.50 9.88
C HIS A 201 -9.35 4.66 8.61
N LEU A 202 -8.65 5.79 8.51
CA LEU A 202 -7.73 6.11 7.43
C LEU A 202 -6.32 6.20 8.00
N LEU A 203 -5.38 5.48 7.38
CA LEU A 203 -3.99 5.44 7.81
C LEU A 203 -3.04 5.77 6.66
N PRO A 204 -2.74 7.06 6.40
CA PRO A 204 -1.64 7.42 5.51
C PRO A 204 -0.33 6.87 6.09
N THR A 205 0.30 5.98 5.32
CA THR A 205 1.40 5.15 5.80
C THR A 205 2.64 5.41 4.97
N LEU A 206 3.76 5.64 5.65
CA LEU A 206 5.09 5.85 5.08
C LEU A 206 6.02 4.73 5.55
N TRP A 207 6.78 4.11 4.65
CA TRP A 207 7.72 3.04 5.03
C TRP A 207 8.90 2.92 4.09
N PHE A 208 9.98 2.35 4.60
CA PHE A 208 11.11 1.95 3.79
C PHE A 208 10.98 0.49 3.34
N ARG A 209 11.27 0.21 2.06
CA ARG A 209 11.41 -1.17 1.57
C ARG A 209 12.54 -1.85 2.32
N ASN A 210 12.29 -3.05 2.83
CA ASN A 210 13.28 -3.78 3.63
C ASN A 210 14.43 -4.27 2.76
N THR A 211 15.54 -3.53 2.76
CA THR A 211 16.78 -3.88 2.06
C THR A 211 17.95 -4.18 3.00
N TRP A 212 17.78 -3.96 4.31
CA TRP A 212 18.82 -4.14 5.33
C TRP A 212 18.83 -5.54 5.97
N SER A 213 17.68 -6.22 6.08
CA SER A 213 17.58 -7.49 6.80
C SER A 213 18.09 -8.70 6.00
N TRP A 214 18.24 -8.58 4.67
CA TRP A 214 18.48 -9.73 3.79
C TRP A 214 19.96 -10.10 3.59
N GLY A 215 20.91 -9.30 4.09
CA GLY A 215 22.34 -9.61 4.02
C GLY A 215 22.94 -9.71 2.61
N ARG A 216 22.19 -9.32 1.57
CA ARG A 216 22.66 -9.34 0.17
C ARG A 216 23.28 -7.99 -0.19
N GLY A 217 24.61 -7.90 -0.15
CA GLY A 217 25.36 -6.72 -0.62
C GLY A 217 26.10 -5.97 0.50
N LYS A 218 26.49 -4.73 0.21
CA LYS A 218 27.19 -3.85 1.17
C LYS A 218 26.24 -3.57 2.36
N PRO A 219 26.71 -3.61 3.61
CA PRO A 219 25.90 -3.20 4.75
C PRO A 219 25.38 -1.78 4.53
N MET A 220 24.07 -1.66 4.33
CA MET A 220 23.38 -0.38 4.24
C MET A 220 22.97 0.01 5.67
N PRO A 221 23.22 1.26 6.11
CA PRO A 221 22.65 1.75 7.35
C PRO A 221 21.13 1.59 7.32
N LYS A 222 20.55 1.02 8.38
CA LYS A 222 19.10 0.92 8.52
C LYS A 222 18.50 2.34 8.46
N PRO A 223 17.53 2.62 7.58
CA PRO A 223 16.89 3.92 7.53
C PRO A 223 16.01 4.13 8.76
N GLU A 224 15.60 5.37 9.00
CA GLU A 224 14.83 5.73 10.19
C GLU A 224 13.64 6.62 9.82
N LEU A 225 12.47 6.25 10.32
CA LEU A 225 11.32 7.11 10.52
C LEU A 225 11.26 7.48 11.99
N ARG A 226 11.02 8.75 12.30
CA ARG A 226 10.84 9.23 13.68
C ARG A 226 9.83 10.36 13.75
N GLU A 227 9.19 10.49 14.91
CA GLU A 227 8.37 11.66 15.20
C GLU A 227 9.25 12.90 15.44
N SER A 228 8.85 14.03 14.86
CA SER A 228 9.52 15.31 15.06
C SER A 228 8.52 16.45 14.86
N GLY A 229 8.06 17.05 15.96
CA GLY A 229 7.20 18.24 15.91
C GLY A 229 5.79 17.96 15.39
N GLY A 230 5.25 16.76 15.66
CA GLY A 230 3.93 16.34 15.17
C GLY A 230 3.93 15.84 13.72
N ALA A 231 5.10 15.59 13.14
CA ALA A 231 5.27 15.06 11.79
C ALA A 231 6.16 13.81 11.78
N ILE A 232 6.11 13.05 10.69
CA ILE A 232 6.96 11.87 10.48
C ILE A 232 8.16 12.29 9.63
N ARG A 233 9.37 12.22 10.19
CA ARG A 233 10.62 12.53 9.50
C ARG A 233 11.30 11.24 9.04
N ALA A 234 11.68 11.19 7.76
CA ALA A 234 12.27 10.05 7.10
C ALA A 234 13.72 10.32 6.70
N SER A 235 14.64 9.49 7.18
CA SER A 235 16.08 9.59 6.94
C SER A 235 16.63 8.30 6.33
N HIS A 236 17.35 8.43 5.23
CA HIS A 236 17.97 7.31 4.50
C HIS A 236 19.29 7.78 3.88
N SER A 237 20.33 6.94 3.86
CA SER A 237 21.70 7.34 3.45
C SER A 237 21.80 7.91 2.03
N ASP A 238 21.03 7.34 1.11
CA ASP A 238 21.07 7.67 -0.32
C ASP A 238 19.94 8.60 -0.77
N LEU A 239 19.05 9.02 0.15
CA LEU A 239 17.95 9.92 -0.15
C LEU A 239 18.16 11.23 0.60
N CYS A 240 17.53 12.29 0.12
CA CYS A 240 17.31 13.45 0.96
C CYS A 240 16.37 13.08 2.12
N GLU A 241 16.35 13.96 3.12
CA GLU A 241 15.40 13.84 4.19
C GLU A 241 14.01 14.30 3.75
N TYR A 242 12.99 13.51 4.07
CA TYR A 242 11.60 13.85 3.82
C TYR A 242 10.85 14.01 5.13
N THR A 243 9.80 14.82 5.12
CA THR A 243 8.89 14.95 6.25
C THR A 243 7.45 14.86 5.75
N LEU A 244 6.68 13.93 6.33
CA LEU A 244 5.25 13.83 6.11
C LEU A 244 4.52 14.66 7.16
N TYR A 245 3.91 15.74 6.71
CA TYR A 245 2.99 16.56 7.50
C TYR A 245 1.56 16.12 7.27
N CYS A 246 0.78 16.01 8.34
CA CYS A 246 -0.63 15.66 8.27
C CYS A 246 -1.48 16.77 8.87
N ASP A 247 -2.59 17.08 8.22
CA ASP A 247 -3.59 18.00 8.77
C ASP A 247 -4.33 17.36 9.96
N GLY A 248 -4.82 18.18 10.90
CA GLY A 248 -5.64 17.72 12.03
C GLY A 248 -4.92 17.05 13.21
N ALA A 249 -3.58 17.09 13.25
CA ALA A 249 -2.74 16.53 14.32
C ALA A 249 -3.10 15.06 14.68
N PRO A 250 -3.03 14.13 13.70
CA PRO A 250 -3.41 12.73 13.90
C PRO A 250 -2.49 12.00 14.87
N GLU A 251 -2.95 10.84 15.33
CA GLU A 251 -2.13 9.94 16.13
C GLU A 251 -1.01 9.33 15.25
N LEU A 252 0.25 9.50 15.63
CA LEU A 252 1.38 8.95 14.88
C LEU A 252 1.82 7.61 15.46
N LEU A 253 1.74 6.57 14.65
CA LEU A 253 2.06 5.18 14.97
C LEU A 253 3.38 4.80 14.30
N PHE A 254 4.22 4.02 14.98
CA PHE A 254 5.53 3.59 14.48
C PHE A 254 5.75 2.09 14.71
N THR A 255 6.42 1.44 13.75
CA THR A 255 6.82 0.04 13.80
C THR A 255 7.97 -0.20 12.82
N GLU A 256 8.37 -1.45 12.65
CA GLU A 256 9.35 -1.89 11.64
C GLU A 256 8.66 -2.53 10.44
N ASN A 257 9.19 -2.30 9.23
CA ASN A 257 8.88 -3.12 8.05
C ASN A 257 9.72 -4.42 8.08
N GLU A 258 9.61 -5.18 9.17
CA GLU A 258 10.30 -6.46 9.37
C GLU A 258 9.27 -7.59 9.50
N SER A 259 9.58 -8.75 8.93
CA SER A 259 8.66 -9.89 8.94
C SER A 259 8.33 -10.33 10.36
N ASN A 260 7.06 -10.58 10.63
CA ASN A 260 6.59 -11.24 11.84
C ASN A 260 6.90 -12.74 11.77
N VAL A 261 8.13 -13.10 12.12
CA VAL A 261 8.64 -14.48 12.06
C VAL A 261 7.91 -15.41 13.02
N GLU A 262 7.33 -14.87 14.10
CA GLU A 262 6.52 -15.64 15.05
C GLU A 262 5.23 -16.13 14.40
N ARG A 263 4.49 -15.23 13.77
CA ARG A 263 3.27 -15.59 13.04
C ARG A 263 3.55 -16.49 11.84
N LEU A 264 4.62 -16.22 11.09
CA LEU A 264 4.90 -16.90 9.82
C LEU A 264 5.55 -18.27 10.01
N TRP A 265 6.44 -18.41 10.99
CA TRP A 265 7.31 -19.58 11.14
C TRP A 265 7.44 -20.10 12.58
N GLY A 266 6.68 -19.54 13.54
CA GLY A 266 6.71 -19.98 14.94
C GLY A 266 8.02 -19.67 15.67
N GLN A 267 8.82 -18.72 15.17
CA GLN A 267 10.10 -18.34 15.76
C GLN A 267 9.99 -17.01 16.50
N PRO A 268 10.72 -16.79 17.61
CA PRO A 268 10.65 -15.53 18.33
C PRO A 268 11.08 -14.36 17.43
N ASN A 269 10.29 -13.28 17.44
CA ASN A 269 10.65 -12.07 16.72
C ASN A 269 11.90 -11.41 17.33
N PRO A 270 12.84 -10.89 16.51
CA PRO A 270 13.99 -10.12 17.02
C PRO A 270 13.58 -8.82 17.74
N SER A 271 12.43 -8.27 17.37
CA SER A 271 11.80 -7.06 17.92
C SER A 271 10.30 -7.32 18.07
N PRO A 272 9.63 -6.77 19.10
CA PRO A 272 8.17 -6.88 19.22
C PRO A 272 7.41 -6.06 18.17
N TRP A 273 8.07 -5.07 17.54
CA TRP A 273 7.47 -4.20 16.53
C TRP A 273 7.80 -4.72 15.14
N VAL A 274 6.80 -5.25 14.45
CA VAL A 274 6.92 -5.95 13.16
C VAL A 274 5.88 -5.43 12.16
N LYS A 275 5.95 -5.91 10.91
CA LYS A 275 5.23 -5.35 9.75
C LYS A 275 3.71 -5.24 9.93
N ASP A 276 3.09 -6.21 10.62
CA ASP A 276 1.63 -6.26 10.86
C ASP A 276 1.19 -5.53 12.13
N ALA A 277 2.07 -4.76 12.78
CA ALA A 277 1.75 -4.03 14.02
C ALA A 277 0.52 -3.11 13.91
N PHE A 278 0.32 -2.43 12.78
CA PHE A 278 -0.85 -1.54 12.60
C PHE A 278 -2.15 -2.33 12.52
N HIS A 279 -2.12 -3.53 11.92
CA HIS A 279 -3.26 -4.44 11.98
C HIS A 279 -3.54 -4.85 13.43
N GLN A 280 -2.51 -5.25 14.19
CA GLN A 280 -2.67 -5.64 15.60
C GLN A 280 -3.20 -4.48 16.46
N TYR A 281 -2.74 -3.26 16.20
CA TYR A 281 -3.16 -2.07 16.94
C TYR A 281 -4.62 -1.68 16.62
N VAL A 282 -4.95 -1.54 15.34
CA VAL A 282 -6.23 -0.99 14.90
C VAL A 282 -7.35 -2.04 14.91
N VAL A 283 -7.08 -3.24 14.38
CA VAL A 283 -8.10 -4.28 14.21
C VAL A 283 -8.19 -5.15 15.47
N SER A 284 -7.05 -5.58 16.03
CA SER A 284 -7.03 -6.44 17.23
C SER A 284 -7.05 -5.68 18.56
N GLY A 285 -6.87 -4.36 18.56
CA GLY A 285 -6.85 -3.54 19.78
C GLY A 285 -5.60 -3.72 20.66
N ASN A 286 -4.51 -4.28 20.14
CA ASN A 286 -3.28 -4.52 20.88
C ASN A 286 -2.39 -3.26 20.91
N ALA A 287 -2.56 -2.44 21.95
CA ALA A 287 -1.78 -1.21 22.14
C ALA A 287 -0.26 -1.43 22.25
N ALA A 288 0.20 -2.62 22.64
CA ALA A 288 1.63 -2.92 22.79
C ALA A 288 2.33 -3.21 21.47
N ALA A 289 1.58 -3.36 20.36
CA ALA A 289 2.13 -3.69 19.05
C ALA A 289 2.90 -2.53 18.38
N ILE A 290 2.69 -1.29 18.83
CA ILE A 290 3.35 -0.08 18.28
C ILE A 290 4.57 0.32 19.12
N ASN A 291 5.55 0.94 18.48
CA ASN A 291 6.77 1.39 19.15
C ASN A 291 6.54 2.68 19.94
N PRO A 292 6.58 2.65 21.29
CA PRO A 292 6.35 3.84 22.12
C PRO A 292 7.46 4.88 21.98
N ALA A 293 8.64 4.49 21.48
CA ALA A 293 9.73 5.41 21.20
C ALA A 293 9.47 6.30 19.98
N LYS A 294 8.38 6.04 19.23
CA LYS A 294 8.00 6.75 18.00
C LYS A 294 9.12 6.79 16.94
N THR A 295 9.76 5.64 16.76
CA THR A 295 10.78 5.40 15.75
C THR A 295 10.58 4.05 15.04
N GLY A 296 11.16 3.87 13.87
CA GLY A 296 11.16 2.59 13.17
C GLY A 296 11.42 2.74 11.67
N THR A 297 10.88 1.84 10.86
CA THR A 297 11.00 1.87 9.39
C THR A 297 9.64 1.86 8.67
N LYS A 298 8.55 1.80 9.43
CA LYS A 298 7.16 1.98 8.96
C LYS A 298 6.40 2.86 9.96
N ALA A 299 5.69 3.87 9.48
CA ALA A 299 4.93 4.81 10.30
C ALA A 299 3.59 5.12 9.65
N ALA A 300 2.56 5.40 10.44
CA ALA A 300 1.24 5.80 9.96
C ALA A 300 0.67 6.95 10.79
N ALA A 301 -0.11 7.81 10.14
CA ALA A 301 -0.96 8.80 10.79
C ALA A 301 -2.39 8.25 10.89
N ARG A 302 -3.04 8.28 12.05
CA ARG A 302 -4.39 7.73 12.28
C ARG A 302 -5.37 8.79 12.78
#